data_AF-A0A3D5YQ58-F1
#
_entry.id   AF-A0A3D5YQ58-F1
#
_cell.length_a   1.000
_cell.length_b   1.000
_cell.length_c   1.000
_cell.angle_alpha   90.00
_cell.angle_beta   90.00
_cell.angle_gamma   90.00
#
_symmetry.space_group_name_H-M   'P 1'
#
loop_
_entity.id
_entity.type
_entity.pdbx_description
1 polymer ?
#
loop_
_entity_poly.entity_id
_entity_poly.type
_entity_poly.pdbx_seq_one_letter_code
_entity_poly.pdbx_strand_id
1 'polypeptide(L)'
;MTSANKLRRGLKSVIVSGRTDDFRQQTEAWFKKWNIPINEIHMRRFGDYRADNLIKEEILHQLQRKGYQIQFVVDDRDSVVAMWREHGITCLQCDYGDF
;
A
#
# COMPACT_ATOMS: atom_id res chain seq x y z
N MET A 1 -27.97 21.84 -12.65
CA MET A 1 -26.55 22.17 -12.37
C MET A 1 -26.40 22.04 -10.87
N THR A 2 -25.77 21.02 -10.28
CA THR A 2 -24.41 20.52 -10.55
C THR A 2 -24.31 19.01 -10.28
N SER A 3 -23.86 18.29 -11.30
CA SER A 3 -23.30 16.93 -11.36
C SER A 3 -23.27 16.08 -10.07
N ALA A 4 -24.33 15.29 -9.83
CA ALA A 4 -24.30 14.12 -8.95
C ALA A 4 -23.78 12.85 -9.68
N ASN A 5 -22.75 13.03 -10.52
CA ASN A 5 -22.08 11.94 -11.23
C ASN A 5 -20.68 11.74 -10.65
N LYS A 6 -20.61 11.48 -9.34
CA LYS A 6 -19.37 11.01 -8.72
C LYS A 6 -19.32 9.51 -8.97
N LEU A 7 -18.75 9.15 -10.13
CA LEU A 7 -18.43 7.80 -10.60
C LEU A 7 -18.29 6.79 -9.45
N ARG A 8 -19.17 5.79 -9.40
CA ARG A 8 -18.97 4.56 -8.61
C ARG A 8 -17.75 3.81 -9.16
N ARG A 9 -16.55 4.24 -8.78
CA ARG A 9 -15.33 3.45 -9.02
C ARG A 9 -15.25 2.45 -7.88
N GLY A 10 -15.27 1.15 -8.21
CA GLY A 10 -15.02 0.10 -7.22
C GLY A 10 -13.67 0.30 -6.53
N LEU A 11 -13.54 -0.23 -5.32
CA LEU A 11 -12.26 -0.19 -4.60
C LEU A 11 -11.19 -0.92 -5.40
N LYS A 12 -9.99 -0.34 -5.44
CA LYS A 12 -8.81 -1.00 -5.98
C LYS A 12 -7.96 -1.55 -4.84
N SER A 13 -7.55 -2.81 -4.92
CA SER A 13 -6.56 -3.39 -4.04
C SER A 13 -5.15 -3.04 -4.54
N VAL A 14 -4.46 -2.19 -3.78
CA VAL A 14 -3.06 -1.82 -4.05
C VAL A 14 -2.19 -2.44 -2.97
N ILE A 15 -1.21 -3.25 -3.39
CA ILE A 15 -0.26 -3.89 -2.49
C ILE A 15 0.97 -3.01 -2.38
N VAL A 16 1.41 -2.75 -1.15
CA VAL A 16 2.66 -2.05 -0.85
C VAL A 16 3.51 -2.96 0.04
N SER A 17 4.70 -3.33 -0.43
CA SER A 17 5.57 -4.28 0.27
C SER A 17 6.96 -3.71 0.53
N GLY A 18 7.48 -3.99 1.73
CA GLY A 18 8.88 -3.75 2.08
C GLY A 18 9.86 -4.72 1.42
N ARG A 19 9.39 -5.79 0.76
CA ARG A 19 10.23 -6.67 -0.05
C ARG A 19 10.79 -5.91 -1.24
N THR A 20 12.03 -6.22 -1.60
CA THR A 20 12.68 -5.66 -2.79
C THR A 20 12.03 -6.19 -4.08
N ASP A 21 12.10 -5.40 -5.14
CA ASP A 21 11.46 -5.65 -6.43
C ASP A 21 12.05 -6.83 -7.22
N ASP A 22 13.22 -7.33 -6.85
CA ASP A 22 13.76 -8.61 -7.31
C ASP A 22 12.91 -9.82 -6.86
N PHE A 23 12.04 -9.66 -5.86
CA PHE A 23 11.04 -10.66 -5.45
C PHE A 23 9.66 -10.46 -6.10
N ARG A 24 9.54 -9.55 -7.08
CA ARG A 24 8.25 -9.23 -7.71
C ARG A 24 7.59 -10.47 -8.32
N GLN A 25 8.33 -11.24 -9.11
CA GLN A 25 7.77 -12.41 -9.80
C GLN A 25 7.22 -13.45 -8.83
N GLN A 26 7.94 -13.71 -7.74
CA GLN A 26 7.55 -14.64 -6.67
C GLN A 26 6.32 -14.13 -5.92
N THR A 27 6.26 -12.82 -5.67
CA THR A 27 5.14 -12.19 -4.98
C THR A 27 3.87 -12.22 -5.84
N GLU A 28 3.96 -11.87 -7.12
CA GLU A 28 2.84 -11.95 -8.08
C GLU A 28 2.37 -13.40 -8.27
N ALA A 29 3.30 -14.36 -8.35
CA ALA A 29 2.97 -15.79 -8.43
C ALA A 29 2.21 -16.28 -7.20
N TRP A 30 2.54 -15.78 -6.00
CA TRP A 30 1.83 -16.12 -4.77
C TRP A 30 0.37 -15.64 -4.80
N PHE A 31 0.12 -14.38 -5.16
CA PHE A 31 -1.24 -13.85 -5.30
C PHE A 31 -2.05 -14.64 -6.33
N LYS A 32 -1.44 -14.96 -7.48
CA LYS A 32 -2.07 -15.78 -8.53
C LYS A 32 -2.41 -17.20 -8.04
N LYS A 33 -1.48 -17.85 -7.32
CA LYS A 33 -1.68 -19.20 -6.77
C LYS A 33 -2.91 -19.27 -5.86
N TRP A 34 -3.16 -18.23 -5.08
CA TRP A 34 -4.28 -18.17 -4.13
C TRP A 34 -5.51 -17.43 -4.66
N ASN A 35 -5.52 -17.08 -5.95
CA ASN A 35 -6.63 -16.37 -6.61
C ASN A 35 -7.05 -15.08 -5.86
N ILE A 36 -6.07 -14.34 -5.33
CA ILE A 36 -6.31 -13.07 -4.64
C ILE A 36 -6.18 -11.93 -5.68
N PRO A 37 -7.26 -11.20 -5.98
CA PRO A 37 -7.23 -10.14 -6.98
C PRO A 37 -6.50 -8.89 -6.45
N ILE A 38 -5.46 -8.47 -7.17
CA ILE A 38 -4.71 -7.24 -6.91
C ILE A 38 -4.70 -6.35 -8.16
N ASN A 39 -4.76 -5.03 -7.98
CA ASN A 39 -4.74 -4.07 -9.08
C ASN A 39 -3.34 -3.52 -9.37
N GLU A 40 -2.58 -3.20 -8.33
CA GLU A 40 -1.21 -2.67 -8.46
C GLU A 40 -0.35 -3.23 -7.30
N ILE A 41 0.96 -3.41 -7.56
CA ILE A 41 1.94 -3.78 -6.54
C ILE A 41 3.16 -2.86 -6.59
N HIS A 42 3.40 -2.19 -5.47
CA HIS A 42 4.54 -1.34 -5.19
C HIS A 42 5.48 -2.05 -4.23
N MET A 43 6.77 -2.05 -4.55
CA MET A 43 7.80 -2.77 -3.81
C MET A 43 8.98 -1.83 -3.59
N ARG A 44 9.77 -2.13 -2.57
CA ARG A 44 11.06 -1.48 -2.32
C ARG A 44 11.98 -1.71 -3.53
N ARG A 45 12.72 -0.69 -3.95
CA ARG A 45 13.73 -0.87 -4.99
C ARG A 45 14.89 -1.70 -4.47
N PHE A 46 15.39 -2.64 -5.26
CA PHE A 46 16.61 -3.38 -4.92
C PHE A 46 17.78 -2.43 -4.60
N GLY A 47 18.45 -2.67 -3.48
CA GLY A 47 19.54 -1.84 -2.96
C GLY A 47 19.10 -0.63 -2.14
N ASP A 48 17.80 -0.43 -1.90
CA ASP A 48 17.30 0.60 -0.99
C ASP A 48 17.14 0.05 0.44
N TYR A 49 18.01 0.48 1.34
CA TYR A 49 18.07 0.03 2.74
C TYR A 49 17.42 1.00 3.74
N ARG A 50 16.70 2.02 3.26
CA ARG A 50 15.99 2.95 4.15
C ARG A 50 14.91 2.22 4.97
N ALA A 51 14.49 2.80 6.08
CA ALA A 51 13.44 2.23 6.92
C ALA A 51 12.11 2.05 6.14
N ASP A 52 11.32 1.04 6.50
CA ASP A 52 10.12 0.65 5.75
C ASP A 52 9.06 1.76 5.71
N ASN A 53 8.90 2.47 6.81
CA ASN A 53 8.02 3.63 6.91
C ASN A 53 8.39 4.73 5.92
N LEU A 54 9.69 5.02 5.72
CA LEU A 54 10.14 6.05 4.76
C LEU A 54 9.84 5.65 3.30
N ILE A 55 10.02 4.37 2.97
CA ILE A 55 9.73 3.87 1.62
C ILE A 55 8.22 3.83 1.37
N LYS A 56 7.44 3.38 2.34
CA LYS A 56 5.98 3.36 2.24
C LYS A 56 5.38 4.77 2.20
N GLU A 57 5.96 5.74 2.90
CA GLU A 57 5.62 7.16 2.79
C GLU A 57 5.94 7.72 1.39
N GLU A 58 7.09 7.36 0.82
CA GLU A 58 7.41 7.75 -0.56
C GLU A 58 6.37 7.19 -1.55
N ILE A 59 5.97 5.93 -1.39
CA ILE A 59 4.94 5.27 -2.20
C ILE A 59 3.56 5.92 -1.98
N LEU A 60 3.21 6.27 -0.74
CA LEU A 60 2.00 7.02 -0.41
C LEU A 60 1.91 8.30 -1.25
N HIS A 61 2.97 9.11 -1.22
CA HIS A 61 3.01 10.35 -1.99
C HIS A 61 2.91 10.11 -3.50
N GLN A 62 3.49 9.01 -4.01
CA GLN A 62 3.32 8.61 -5.42
C GLN A 62 1.87 8.27 -5.75
N LEU A 63 1.18 7.51 -4.89
CA LEU A 63 -0.23 7.14 -5.07
C LEU A 63 -1.14 8.36 -5.02
N GLN A 64 -0.93 9.28 -4.07
CA GLN A 64 -1.67 10.53 -3.98
C GLN A 64 -1.47 11.39 -5.24
N ARG A 65 -0.23 11.50 -5.76
CA ARG A 65 0.05 12.21 -7.02
C ARG A 65 -0.63 11.57 -8.23
N LYS A 66 -0.83 10.24 -8.23
CA LYS A 66 -1.63 9.53 -9.24
C LYS A 66 -3.14 9.75 -9.08
N GLY A 67 -3.58 10.46 -8.04
CA GLY A 67 -5.00 10.76 -7.76
C GLY A 67 -5.73 9.66 -6.99
N TYR A 68 -5.02 8.77 -6.30
CA TYR A 68 -5.65 7.77 -5.45
C TYR A 68 -6.30 8.42 -4.21
N GLN A 69 -7.55 8.03 -3.93
CA GLN A 69 -8.23 8.33 -2.67
C GLN A 69 -8.18 7.11 -1.76
N ILE A 70 -7.21 7.08 -0.86
CA ILE A 70 -6.98 5.96 0.06
C ILE A 70 -8.12 5.91 1.08
N GLN A 71 -8.87 4.81 1.11
CA GLN A 71 -10.00 4.62 2.04
C GLN A 71 -9.52 4.10 3.40
N PHE A 72 -8.61 3.13 3.38
CA PHE A 72 -7.93 2.59 4.54
C PHE A 72 -6.69 1.81 4.08
N VAL A 73 -5.81 1.48 5.02
CA VAL A 73 -4.66 0.59 4.85
C VAL A 73 -4.72 -0.52 5.89
N VAL A 74 -4.18 -1.69 5.56
CA VAL A 74 -3.92 -2.79 6.49
C VAL A 74 -2.41 -2.99 6.54
N ASP A 75 -1.82 -2.87 7.73
CA ASP A 75 -0.36 -2.99 7.95
C ASP A 75 -0.12 -3.55 9.35
N ASP A 76 0.96 -4.29 9.57
CA ASP A 76 1.24 -4.98 10.84
C ASP A 76 2.28 -4.24 11.70
N ARG A 77 3.31 -3.66 11.08
CA ARG A 77 4.47 -3.07 11.77
C ARG A 77 4.17 -1.71 12.42
N ASP A 78 4.48 -1.55 13.70
CA ASP A 78 4.15 -0.36 14.51
C ASP A 78 4.66 0.95 13.89
N SER A 79 5.92 0.97 13.45
CA SER A 79 6.54 2.15 12.83
C SER A 79 5.86 2.58 11.53
N VAL A 80 5.30 1.64 10.78
CA VAL A 80 4.58 1.89 9.52
C VAL A 80 3.15 2.30 9.79
N VAL A 81 2.49 1.63 10.74
CA VAL A 81 1.14 1.98 11.22
C VAL A 81 1.11 3.41 11.75
N ALA A 82 2.10 3.80 12.56
CA ALA A 82 2.27 5.17 13.05
C ALA A 82 2.38 6.17 11.89
N MET A 83 3.24 5.89 10.91
CA MET A 83 3.38 6.72 9.71
C MET A 83 2.05 6.89 8.96
N TRP A 84 1.30 5.82 8.70
CA TRP A 84 -0.01 5.94 8.04
C TRP A 84 -0.96 6.86 8.81
N ARG A 85 -1.01 6.72 10.14
CA ARG A 85 -1.87 7.53 11.02
C ARG A 85 -1.42 9.00 11.07
N GLU A 86 -0.12 9.27 11.07
CA GLU A 86 0.44 10.64 10.99
C GLU A 86 0.03 11.36 9.70
N HIS A 87 -0.14 10.61 8.60
CA HIS A 87 -0.66 11.12 7.33
C HIS A 87 -2.19 11.18 7.25
N GLY A 88 -2.89 10.98 8.37
CA GLY A 88 -4.35 11.04 8.45
C GLY A 88 -5.05 9.87 7.76
N ILE A 89 -4.36 8.74 7.55
CA ILE A 89 -4.92 7.55 6.90
C ILE A 89 -5.38 6.56 7.96
N THR A 90 -6.61 6.08 7.83
CA THR A 90 -7.13 4.98 8.63
C THR A 90 -6.29 3.73 8.40
N CYS A 91 -5.57 3.27 9.42
CA CYS A 91 -4.74 2.07 9.37
C CYS A 91 -5.29 1.01 10.34
N LEU A 92 -5.71 -0.13 9.78
CA LEU A 92 -6.14 -1.32 10.50
C LEU A 92 -4.91 -2.19 10.77
N GLN A 93 -4.49 -2.26 12.02
CA GLN A 93 -3.36 -3.08 12.42
C GLN A 93 -3.80 -4.53 12.61
N CYS A 94 -3.28 -5.44 11.80
CA CYS A 94 -3.81 -6.81 11.75
C CYS A 94 -3.17 -7.79 12.73
N ASP A 95 -2.00 -7.47 13.29
CA ASP A 95 -1.32 -8.24 14.34
C ASP A 95 -0.36 -7.32 15.13
N TYR A 96 0.28 -7.84 16.19
CA TYR A 96 1.32 -7.12 16.93
C TYR A 96 2.54 -6.80 16.05
N GLY A 97 3.10 -5.59 16.20
CA GLY A 97 3.99 -4.98 15.21
C GLY A 97 5.34 -4.47 15.68
N ASP A 98 5.80 -4.78 16.90
CA ASP A 98 7.02 -4.22 17.50
C ASP A 98 8.30 -4.88 16.96
N PHE A 99 8.68 -4.55 15.72
CA PHE A 99 9.88 -5.05 15.01
C PHE A 99 10.32 -4.16 13.83
#